data_AF-A0A2H5XFZ7-F1
#
_entry.id   AF-A0A2H5XFZ7-F1
#
_cell.length_a   1.000
_cell.length_b   1.000
_cell.length_c   1.000
_cell.angle_alpha   90.00
_cell.angle_beta   90.00
_cell.angle_gamma   90.00
#
_symmetry.space_group_name_H-M   'P 1'
#
loop_
_entity.id
_entity.type
_entity.pdbx_description
1 polymer ?
#
loop_
_entity_poly.entity_id
_entity_poly.type
_entity_poly.pdbx_seq_one_letter_code
_entity_poly.pdbx_strand_id
1 'polypeptide(L)'
;MSKTRREKERTQKLWAERRALLRFGYGKLAESIVRQAHRHYQQALQAWQKGDLAEAEKQLRHALDLVPDAPDPLLALGRLLVETQRAEAAVGYLSRASEVDGENPEAHFWFGQALEATGRLRRAKEAYERALQRQPSPELAQRLQERLRQLTARLSEQKASALPDEQAKALEEALHWAQFYLDIGFPRRAREYVEQARQIAPDHPQVRAVAIAVEQSLATPPTPSAATERQQDRG
;
A
#
# COMPACT_ATOMS: atom_id res chain seq x y z
N MET A 1 -20.72 4.24 29.74
CA MET A 1 -21.76 5.27 29.50
C MET A 1 -21.10 6.65 29.32
N SER A 2 -21.66 7.47 28.42
CA SER A 2 -21.42 8.93 28.19
C SER A 2 -20.45 9.41 27.08
N LYS A 3 -20.74 9.07 25.82
CA LYS A 3 -20.39 9.95 24.66
C LYS A 3 -21.59 10.33 23.77
N THR A 4 -22.81 10.00 24.16
CA THR A 4 -23.96 9.99 23.24
C THR A 4 -24.78 11.27 23.15
N ARG A 5 -24.55 12.30 23.99
CA ARG A 5 -25.35 13.55 23.95
C ARG A 5 -24.65 14.68 23.20
N ARG A 6 -23.37 14.93 23.50
CA ARG A 6 -22.57 15.97 22.82
C ARG A 6 -22.32 15.65 21.33
N GLU A 7 -22.20 14.37 20.97
CA GLU A 7 -22.06 13.95 19.57
C GLU A 7 -23.37 14.03 18.79
N LYS A 8 -24.50 13.71 19.42
CA LYS A 8 -25.84 13.93 18.84
C LYS A 8 -26.15 15.41 18.67
N GLU A 9 -25.79 16.25 19.66
CA GLU A 9 -25.97 17.70 19.56
C GLU A 9 -25.06 18.32 18.49
N ARG A 10 -23.81 17.84 18.32
CA ARG A 10 -22.90 18.28 17.25
C ARG A 10 -23.39 17.89 15.86
N THR A 11 -23.82 16.64 15.68
CA THR A 11 -24.37 16.19 14.39
C THR A 11 -25.67 16.92 14.08
N GLN A 12 -26.57 17.07 15.05
CA GLN A 12 -27.83 17.80 14.89
C GLN A 12 -27.61 19.28 14.55
N LYS A 13 -26.57 19.92 15.10
CA LYS A 13 -26.17 21.30 14.78
C LYS A 13 -25.57 21.40 13.37
N LEU A 14 -24.70 20.47 12.96
CA LEU A 14 -24.19 20.38 11.59
C LEU A 14 -25.32 20.16 10.56
N TRP A 15 -26.29 19.29 10.87
CA TRP A 15 -27.47 19.05 10.04
C TRP A 15 -28.41 20.26 9.99
N ALA A 16 -28.42 21.11 11.02
CA ALA A 16 -29.19 22.35 11.05
C ALA A 16 -28.52 23.47 10.24
N GLU A 17 -27.19 23.61 10.35
CA GLU A 17 -26.38 24.56 9.58
C GLU A 17 -26.38 24.21 8.08
N ARG A 18 -26.24 22.93 7.73
CA ARG A 18 -26.33 22.43 6.34
C ARG A 18 -27.74 22.61 5.77
N ARG A 19 -28.79 22.45 6.58
CA ARG A 19 -30.18 22.78 6.21
C ARG A 19 -30.41 24.29 6.09
N ALA A 20 -29.74 25.12 6.88
CA ALA A 20 -29.83 26.57 6.78
C ALA A 20 -29.17 27.10 5.49
N LEU A 21 -28.04 26.52 5.08
CA LEU A 21 -27.40 26.78 3.78
C LEU A 21 -28.29 26.37 2.60
N LEU A 22 -29.00 25.24 2.70
CA LEU A 22 -30.00 24.83 1.71
C LEU A 22 -31.25 25.72 1.71
N ARG A 23 -31.60 26.34 2.85
CA ARG A 23 -32.80 27.19 2.99
C ARG A 23 -32.61 28.58 2.37
N PHE A 24 -31.38 29.08 2.26
CA PHE A 24 -31.03 30.31 1.56
C PHE A 24 -30.84 30.06 0.04
N GLY A 25 -31.93 29.89 -0.71
CA GLY A 25 -31.95 29.94 -2.19
C GLY A 25 -31.38 28.73 -2.97
N TYR A 26 -30.42 27.99 -2.40
CA TYR A 26 -29.76 26.87 -3.08
C TYR A 26 -30.46 25.51 -2.90
N GLY A 27 -31.52 25.42 -2.08
CA GLY A 27 -32.17 24.14 -1.75
C GLY A 27 -32.72 23.39 -2.95
N LYS A 28 -33.50 24.07 -3.81
CA LYS A 28 -34.06 23.43 -5.03
C LYS A 28 -32.98 23.06 -6.04
N LEU A 29 -31.92 23.88 -6.15
CA LEU A 29 -30.79 23.61 -7.04
C LEU A 29 -29.95 22.44 -6.53
N ALA A 30 -29.63 22.42 -5.24
CA ALA A 30 -28.91 21.32 -4.59
C ALA A 30 -29.73 20.01 -4.63
N GLU A 31 -31.04 20.07 -4.38
CA GLU A 31 -31.93 18.92 -4.57
C GLU A 31 -31.94 18.42 -6.02
N SER A 32 -31.92 19.34 -6.99
CA SER A 32 -31.82 18.97 -8.41
C SER A 32 -30.50 18.28 -8.73
N ILE A 33 -29.38 18.81 -8.25
CA ILE A 33 -28.04 18.24 -8.43
C ILE A 33 -27.94 16.85 -7.79
N VAL A 34 -28.40 16.70 -6.54
CA VAL A 34 -28.38 15.41 -5.83
C VAL A 34 -29.29 14.39 -6.52
N ARG A 35 -30.49 14.80 -6.98
CA ARG A 35 -31.36 13.92 -7.77
C ARG A 35 -30.73 13.51 -9.09
N GLN A 36 -30.03 14.43 -9.76
CA GLN A 36 -29.34 14.13 -11.00
C GLN A 36 -28.18 13.15 -10.77
N ALA A 37 -27.36 13.37 -9.74
CA ALA A 37 -26.30 12.45 -9.33
C ALA A 37 -26.86 11.05 -9.02
N HIS A 38 -27.98 10.98 -8.29
CA HIS A 38 -28.65 9.72 -8.01
C HIS A 38 -29.15 9.01 -9.28
N ARG A 39 -29.66 9.75 -10.28
CA ARG A 39 -30.05 9.16 -11.57
C ARG A 39 -28.84 8.56 -12.30
N HIS A 40 -27.71 9.27 -12.35
CA HIS A 40 -26.48 8.75 -12.93
C HIS A 40 -26.01 7.49 -12.19
N TYR A 41 -26.08 7.47 -10.86
CA TYR A 41 -25.77 6.27 -10.08
C TYR A 41 -26.69 5.08 -10.43
N GLN A 42 -28.01 5.28 -10.53
CA GLN A 42 -28.93 4.21 -10.94
C GLN A 42 -28.67 3.70 -12.35
N GLN A 43 -28.35 4.60 -13.29
CA GLN A 43 -27.95 4.22 -14.65
C GLN A 43 -26.67 3.39 -14.65
N ALA A 44 -25.70 3.75 -13.81
CA ALA A 44 -24.48 2.98 -13.67
C ALA A 44 -24.75 1.56 -13.16
N LEU A 45 -25.61 1.40 -12.15
CA LEU A 45 -25.99 0.08 -11.64
C LEU A 45 -26.66 -0.78 -12.72
N GLN A 46 -27.54 -0.19 -13.53
CA GLN A 46 -28.18 -0.88 -14.65
C GLN A 46 -27.18 -1.29 -15.74
N ALA A 47 -26.24 -0.40 -16.10
CA ALA A 47 -25.18 -0.70 -17.05
C ALA A 47 -24.26 -1.82 -16.53
N TRP A 48 -23.91 -1.77 -15.24
CA TRP A 48 -23.09 -2.80 -14.59
C TRP A 48 -23.77 -4.17 -14.60
N GLN A 49 -25.07 -4.23 -14.27
CA GLN A 49 -25.85 -5.48 -14.34
C GLN A 49 -25.91 -6.07 -15.77
N LYS A 50 -25.88 -5.21 -16.79
CA LYS A 50 -25.84 -5.64 -18.20
C LYS A 50 -24.44 -6.05 -18.67
N GLY A 51 -23.42 -5.89 -17.84
CA GLY A 51 -22.02 -6.15 -18.18
C GLY A 51 -21.35 -5.01 -18.95
N ASP A 52 -22.02 -3.88 -19.16
CA ASP A 52 -21.42 -2.70 -19.78
C ASP A 52 -20.64 -1.90 -18.73
N LEU A 53 -19.43 -2.39 -18.42
CA LEU A 53 -18.56 -1.82 -17.39
C LEU A 53 -18.06 -0.42 -17.76
N ALA A 54 -17.93 -0.11 -19.06
CA ALA A 54 -17.46 1.18 -19.54
C ALA A 54 -18.52 2.26 -19.30
N GLU A 55 -19.78 1.98 -19.65
CA GLU A 55 -20.88 2.92 -19.37
C GLU A 55 -21.13 3.04 -17.85
N ALA A 56 -21.00 1.95 -17.10
CA ALA A 56 -21.10 1.99 -15.64
C ALA A 56 -20.05 2.94 -15.02
N GLU A 57 -18.78 2.83 -15.42
CA GLU A 57 -17.71 3.72 -14.95
C GLU A 57 -18.00 5.19 -15.30
N LYS A 58 -18.43 5.45 -16.54
CA LYS A 58 -18.76 6.79 -17.00
C LYS A 58 -19.89 7.42 -16.18
N GLN A 59 -20.96 6.67 -15.94
CA GLN A 59 -22.11 7.16 -15.17
C GLN A 59 -21.75 7.36 -13.69
N LEU A 60 -20.90 6.52 -13.10
CA LEU A 60 -20.38 6.73 -11.75
C LEU A 60 -19.54 8.00 -11.65
N ARG A 61 -18.69 8.28 -12.64
CA ARG A 61 -17.93 9.54 -12.70
C ARG A 61 -18.84 10.75 -12.79
N HIS A 62 -19.86 10.72 -13.65
CA HIS A 62 -20.84 11.81 -13.71
C HIS A 62 -21.60 12.03 -12.39
N ALA A 63 -21.92 10.96 -11.66
CA ALA A 63 -22.50 11.09 -10.33
C ALA A 63 -21.54 11.80 -9.36
N LEU A 64 -20.24 11.49 -9.42
CA LEU A 64 -19.19 12.10 -8.59
C LEU A 64 -18.81 13.52 -9.02
N ASP A 65 -18.91 13.86 -10.31
CA ASP A 65 -18.71 15.24 -10.79
C ASP A 65 -19.78 16.18 -10.20
N LEU A 66 -21.00 15.67 -10.01
CA LEU A 66 -22.12 16.41 -9.41
C LEU A 66 -22.04 16.42 -7.88
N VAL A 67 -21.68 15.29 -7.27
CA VAL A 67 -21.57 15.13 -5.81
C VAL A 67 -20.29 14.34 -5.48
N PRO A 68 -19.14 15.04 -5.28
CA PRO A 68 -17.84 14.39 -5.11
C PRO A 68 -17.71 13.48 -3.87
N ASP A 69 -18.51 13.74 -2.84
CA ASP A 69 -18.50 13.00 -1.57
C ASP A 69 -19.76 12.13 -1.41
N ALA A 70 -20.32 11.64 -2.51
CA ALA A 70 -21.41 10.66 -2.46
C ALA A 70 -20.83 9.27 -2.12
N PRO A 71 -21.21 8.64 -0.98
CA PRO A 71 -20.59 7.38 -0.55
C PRO A 71 -20.87 6.22 -1.51
N ASP A 72 -22.12 6.07 -1.99
CA ASP A 72 -22.47 4.94 -2.86
C ASP A 72 -21.74 4.96 -4.21
N PRO A 73 -21.67 6.09 -4.95
CA PRO A 73 -20.91 6.15 -6.20
C PRO A 73 -19.39 6.00 -6.00
N LEU A 74 -18.82 6.53 -4.90
CA LEU A 74 -17.40 6.33 -4.56
C LEU A 74 -17.10 4.84 -4.35
N LEU A 75 -17.93 4.17 -3.56
CA LEU A 75 -17.81 2.74 -3.29
C LEU A 75 -17.97 1.90 -4.56
N ALA A 76 -19.02 2.16 -5.33
CA ALA A 76 -19.32 1.46 -6.57
C ALA A 76 -18.21 1.63 -7.61
N LEU A 77 -17.69 2.85 -7.79
CA LEU A 77 -16.57 3.11 -8.71
C LEU A 77 -15.30 2.43 -8.24
N GLY A 78 -14.99 2.53 -6.95
CA GLY A 78 -13.86 1.84 -6.35
C GLY A 78 -13.92 0.32 -6.57
N ARG A 79 -15.06 -0.29 -6.29
CA ARG A 79 -15.30 -1.72 -6.50
C ARG A 79 -15.16 -2.11 -7.98
N LEU A 80 -15.78 -1.36 -8.90
CA LEU A 80 -15.68 -1.58 -10.34
C LEU A 80 -14.23 -1.55 -10.82
N LEU A 81 -13.43 -0.61 -10.32
CA LEU A 81 -12.00 -0.50 -10.63
C LEU A 81 -11.20 -1.69 -10.09
N VAL A 82 -11.54 -2.22 -8.91
CA VAL A 82 -10.92 -3.46 -8.39
C VAL A 82 -11.27 -4.66 -9.27
N GLU A 83 -12.55 -4.83 -9.61
CA GLU A 83 -13.04 -5.94 -10.45
C GLU A 83 -12.44 -5.91 -11.88
N THR A 84 -12.13 -4.71 -12.39
CA THR A 84 -11.47 -4.50 -13.70
C THR A 84 -9.94 -4.46 -13.64
N GLN A 85 -9.34 -4.98 -12.56
CA GLN A 85 -7.88 -5.07 -12.34
C GLN A 85 -7.15 -3.72 -12.30
N ARG A 86 -7.88 -2.62 -12.10
CA ARG A 86 -7.35 -1.25 -11.97
C ARG A 86 -7.30 -0.81 -10.50
N ALA A 87 -6.79 -1.71 -9.65
CA ALA A 87 -6.79 -1.53 -8.20
C ALA A 87 -6.05 -0.28 -7.72
N GLU A 88 -4.94 0.12 -8.37
CA GLU A 88 -4.20 1.34 -8.00
C GLU A 88 -5.07 2.60 -8.14
N ALA A 89 -5.88 2.69 -9.20
CA ALA A 89 -6.83 3.78 -9.38
C ALA A 89 -7.99 3.72 -8.36
N ALA A 90 -8.34 2.52 -7.86
CA ALA A 90 -9.41 2.32 -6.89
C ALA A 90 -9.04 2.82 -5.48
N VAL A 91 -7.76 2.77 -5.10
CA VAL A 91 -7.28 3.13 -3.75
C VAL A 91 -7.77 4.51 -3.33
N GLY A 92 -7.71 5.51 -4.22
CA GLY A 92 -8.15 6.87 -3.91
C GLY A 92 -9.66 6.97 -3.66
N TYR A 93 -10.48 6.39 -4.53
CA TYR A 93 -11.93 6.40 -4.38
C TYR A 93 -12.40 5.63 -3.14
N LEU A 94 -11.78 4.49 -2.85
CA LEU A 94 -12.14 3.64 -1.72
C LEU A 94 -11.65 4.20 -0.38
N SER A 95 -10.48 4.87 -0.35
CA SER A 95 -10.05 5.63 0.83
C SER A 95 -11.10 6.70 1.15
N ARG A 96 -11.49 7.49 0.15
CA ARG A 96 -12.50 8.54 0.31
C ARG A 96 -13.87 7.98 0.70
N ALA A 97 -14.30 6.86 0.11
CA ALA A 97 -15.54 6.18 0.51
C ALA A 97 -15.52 5.79 1.99
N SER A 98 -14.40 5.21 2.46
CA SER A 98 -14.22 4.80 3.86
C SER A 98 -14.09 5.98 4.84
N GLU A 99 -13.75 7.18 4.36
CA GLU A 99 -13.69 8.41 5.15
C GLU A 99 -15.06 9.09 5.24
N VAL A 100 -15.80 9.13 4.13
CA VAL A 100 -17.14 9.72 4.04
C VAL A 100 -18.16 8.87 4.80
N ASP A 101 -18.08 7.54 4.68
CA ASP A 101 -18.93 6.59 5.39
C ASP A 101 -18.09 5.60 6.21
N GLY A 102 -17.53 6.11 7.30
CA GLY A 102 -16.64 5.34 8.18
C GLY A 102 -17.29 4.17 8.93
N GLU A 103 -18.62 4.09 8.93
CA GLU A 103 -19.38 2.99 9.54
C GLU A 103 -19.76 1.90 8.54
N ASN A 104 -19.50 2.09 7.25
CA ASN A 104 -19.79 1.08 6.24
C ASN A 104 -18.68 0.02 6.16
N PRO A 105 -18.94 -1.23 6.59
CA PRO A 105 -17.94 -2.29 6.55
C PRO A 105 -17.54 -2.67 5.12
N GLU A 106 -18.43 -2.49 4.14
CA GLU A 106 -18.15 -2.78 2.73
C GLU A 106 -17.12 -1.80 2.14
N ALA A 107 -17.17 -0.53 2.53
CA ALA A 107 -16.18 0.47 2.10
C ALA A 107 -14.76 0.12 2.58
N HIS A 108 -14.62 -0.27 3.85
CA HIS A 108 -13.33 -0.75 4.40
C HIS A 108 -12.89 -2.06 3.77
N PHE A 109 -13.82 -2.96 3.46
CA PHE A 109 -13.50 -4.23 2.79
C PHE A 109 -12.93 -4.01 1.38
N TRP A 110 -13.62 -3.25 0.53
CA TRP A 110 -13.12 -2.99 -0.83
C TRP A 110 -11.82 -2.19 -0.80
N PHE A 111 -11.67 -1.25 0.14
CA PHE A 111 -10.40 -0.56 0.35
C PHE A 111 -9.27 -1.54 0.69
N GLY A 112 -9.51 -2.49 1.59
CA GLY A 112 -8.59 -3.57 1.89
C GLY A 112 -8.23 -4.41 0.65
N GLN A 113 -9.20 -4.73 -0.20
CA GLN A 113 -8.96 -5.46 -1.45
C GLN A 113 -8.08 -4.68 -2.43
N ALA A 114 -8.34 -3.38 -2.61
CA ALA A 114 -7.52 -2.53 -3.48
C ALA A 114 -6.07 -2.43 -2.95
N LEU A 115 -5.90 -2.28 -1.64
CA LEU A 115 -4.59 -2.26 -1.00
C LEU A 115 -3.85 -3.60 -1.14
N GLU A 116 -4.56 -4.71 -1.03
CA GLU A 116 -3.98 -6.03 -1.20
C GLU A 116 -3.53 -6.28 -2.64
N ALA A 117 -4.36 -5.93 -3.62
CA ALA A 117 -4.04 -6.06 -5.04
C ALA A 117 -2.86 -5.16 -5.46
N THR A 118 -2.62 -4.06 -4.75
CA THR A 118 -1.48 -3.16 -4.96
C THR A 118 -0.26 -3.51 -4.10
N GLY A 119 -0.26 -4.66 -3.41
CA GLY A 119 0.86 -5.15 -2.62
C GLY A 119 1.05 -4.47 -1.26
N ARG A 120 0.16 -3.56 -0.86
CA ARG A 120 0.21 -2.83 0.41
C ARG A 120 -0.38 -3.66 1.55
N LEU A 121 0.17 -4.87 1.76
CA LEU A 121 -0.41 -5.94 2.59
C LEU A 121 -0.69 -5.53 4.05
N ARG A 122 0.21 -4.75 4.67
CA ARG A 122 0.01 -4.27 6.06
C ARG A 122 -1.21 -3.35 6.17
N ARG A 123 -1.33 -2.38 5.26
CA ARG A 123 -2.48 -1.47 5.22
C ARG A 123 -3.77 -2.20 4.85
N ALA A 124 -3.70 -3.20 3.98
CA ALA A 124 -4.85 -4.04 3.65
C ALA A 124 -5.39 -4.77 4.90
N LYS A 125 -4.48 -5.34 5.71
CA LYS A 125 -4.84 -5.98 6.98
C LYS A 125 -5.57 -5.02 7.92
N GLU A 126 -5.02 -3.81 8.12
CA GLU A 126 -5.66 -2.78 8.96
C GLU A 126 -7.06 -2.40 8.45
N ALA A 127 -7.24 -2.28 7.13
CA ALA A 127 -8.54 -1.97 6.54
C ALA A 127 -9.57 -3.09 6.77
N TYR A 128 -9.17 -4.35 6.60
CA TYR A 128 -10.06 -5.48 6.90
C TYR A 128 -10.39 -5.61 8.40
N GLU A 129 -9.45 -5.33 9.28
CA GLU A 129 -9.70 -5.28 10.73
C GLU A 129 -10.73 -4.19 11.08
N ARG A 130 -10.62 -3.01 10.45
CA ARG A 130 -11.62 -1.95 10.60
C ARG A 130 -12.99 -2.39 10.07
N ALA A 131 -13.04 -3.03 8.90
CA ALA A 131 -14.29 -3.56 8.35
C ALA A 131 -14.97 -4.54 9.33
N LEU A 132 -14.20 -5.40 9.99
CA LEU A 132 -14.72 -6.36 10.95
C LEU A 132 -15.29 -5.70 12.22
N GLN A 133 -14.75 -4.55 12.62
CA GLN A 133 -15.23 -3.76 13.76
C GLN A 133 -16.54 -2.99 13.49
N ARG A 134 -16.97 -2.88 12.23
CA ARG A 134 -18.16 -2.10 11.80
C ARG A 134 -19.41 -2.93 11.59
N GLN A 135 -19.53 -4.04 12.31
CA GLN A 135 -20.70 -4.93 12.27
C GLN A 135 -21.06 -5.38 10.84
N PRO A 136 -20.13 -6.05 10.13
CA PRO A 136 -20.41 -6.60 8.80
C PRO A 136 -21.52 -7.66 8.86
N SER A 137 -22.16 -7.93 7.71
CA SER A 137 -23.05 -9.08 7.58
C SER A 137 -22.29 -10.39 7.88
N PRO A 138 -22.96 -11.48 8.29
CA PRO A 138 -22.30 -12.76 8.56
C PRO A 138 -21.43 -13.25 7.40
N GLU A 139 -21.90 -13.08 6.16
CA GLU A 139 -21.19 -13.48 4.94
C GLU A 139 -19.94 -12.63 4.73
N LEU A 140 -20.05 -11.31 4.92
CA LEU A 140 -18.90 -10.40 4.82
C LEU A 140 -17.90 -10.65 5.95
N ALA A 141 -18.37 -10.94 7.17
CA ALA A 141 -17.54 -11.27 8.31
C ALA A 141 -16.69 -12.52 8.06
N GLN A 142 -17.30 -13.58 7.50
CA GLN A 142 -16.59 -14.82 7.13
C GLN A 142 -15.51 -14.54 6.08
N ARG A 143 -15.83 -13.78 5.03
CA ARG A 143 -14.86 -13.40 4.00
C ARG A 143 -13.70 -12.58 4.57
N LEU A 144 -14.00 -11.64 5.47
CA LEU A 144 -12.99 -10.83 6.16
C LEU A 144 -12.05 -11.68 7.02
N GLN A 145 -12.59 -12.63 7.79
CA GLN A 145 -11.80 -13.53 8.62
C GLN A 145 -10.87 -14.41 7.79
N GLU A 146 -11.39 -14.99 6.71
CA GLU A 146 -10.59 -15.80 5.77
C GLU A 146 -9.45 -14.96 5.19
N ARG A 147 -9.75 -13.73 4.74
CA ARG A 147 -8.76 -12.86 4.13
C ARG A 147 -7.70 -12.39 5.11
N LEU A 148 -8.09 -12.05 6.34
CA LEU A 148 -7.17 -11.69 7.42
C LEU A 148 -6.23 -12.84 7.80
N ARG A 149 -6.74 -14.08 7.81
CA ARG A 149 -5.92 -15.28 8.05
C ARG A 149 -4.86 -15.44 6.95
N GLN A 150 -5.26 -15.35 5.68
CA GLN A 150 -4.35 -15.44 4.53
C GLN A 150 -3.29 -14.34 4.56
N LEU A 151 -3.69 -13.09 4.82
CA LEU A 151 -2.75 -11.97 4.91
C LEU A 151 -1.79 -12.10 6.09
N THR A 152 -2.26 -12.57 7.24
CA THR A 152 -1.39 -12.76 8.41
C THR A 152 -0.36 -13.85 8.14
N ALA A 153 -0.74 -14.95 7.47
CA ALA A 153 0.20 -15.97 7.03
C ALA A 153 1.25 -15.39 6.06
N ARG A 154 0.83 -14.70 5.00
CA ARG A 154 1.74 -14.06 4.02
C ARG A 154 2.68 -13.04 4.66
N LEU A 155 2.19 -12.23 5.59
CA LEU A 155 3.02 -11.26 6.32
C LEU A 155 3.99 -11.95 7.28
N SER A 156 3.58 -13.06 7.90
CA SER A 156 4.47 -13.87 8.74
C SER A 156 5.54 -14.58 7.93
N GLU A 157 5.22 -15.07 6.73
CA GLU A 157 6.17 -15.64 5.78
C GLU A 157 7.15 -14.58 5.28
N GLN A 158 6.67 -13.39 4.89
CA GLN A 158 7.54 -12.25 4.53
C GLN A 158 8.44 -11.82 5.69
N LYS A 159 7.97 -11.94 6.93
CA LYS A 159 8.77 -11.61 8.10
C LYS A 159 9.74 -12.74 8.46
N ALA A 160 9.38 -14.00 8.23
CA ALA A 160 10.25 -15.15 8.45
C ALA A 160 11.34 -15.27 7.38
N SER A 161 11.05 -14.84 6.14
CA SER A 161 12.06 -14.67 5.10
C SER A 161 12.91 -13.41 5.29
N ALA A 162 12.43 -12.44 6.09
CA ALA A 162 13.26 -11.34 6.56
C ALA A 162 14.16 -11.80 7.70
N LEU A 163 15.42 -11.39 7.66
CA LEU A 163 16.40 -11.73 8.69
C LEU A 163 15.97 -11.11 10.03
N PRO A 164 16.17 -11.81 11.17
CA PRO A 164 16.08 -11.23 12.50
C PRO A 164 16.87 -9.91 12.59
N ASP A 165 16.40 -8.93 13.36
CA ASP A 165 17.00 -7.58 13.41
C ASP A 165 18.52 -7.59 13.73
N GLU A 166 19.00 -8.51 14.57
CA GLU A 166 20.45 -8.67 14.81
C GLU A 166 21.20 -9.21 13.60
N GLN A 167 20.64 -10.21 12.90
CA GLN A 167 21.23 -10.77 11.70
C GLN A 167 21.17 -9.77 10.53
N ALA A 168 20.10 -8.99 10.43
CA ALA A 168 19.99 -7.90 9.45
C ALA A 168 21.08 -6.83 9.69
N LYS A 169 21.29 -6.40 10.94
CA LYS A 169 22.38 -5.46 11.29
C LYS A 169 23.76 -6.04 11.03
N ALA A 170 24.00 -7.28 11.43
CA ALA A 170 25.28 -7.95 11.19
C ALA A 170 25.55 -8.13 9.68
N LEU A 171 24.49 -8.39 8.89
CA LEU A 171 24.58 -8.46 7.44
C LEU A 171 24.92 -7.08 6.85
N GLU A 172 24.24 -6.02 7.28
CA GLU A 172 24.51 -4.65 6.85
C GLU A 172 25.95 -4.22 7.17
N GLU A 173 26.43 -4.52 8.39
CA GLU A 173 27.79 -4.22 8.80
C GLU A 173 28.82 -5.00 7.96
N ALA A 174 28.60 -6.30 7.74
CA ALA A 174 29.47 -7.11 6.91
C ALA A 174 29.51 -6.62 5.45
N LEU A 175 28.35 -6.26 4.87
CA LEU A 175 28.26 -5.68 3.53
C LEU A 175 28.94 -4.31 3.45
N HIS A 176 28.79 -3.47 4.48
CA HIS A 176 29.45 -2.17 4.57
C HIS A 176 30.98 -2.30 4.53
N TRP A 177 31.55 -3.14 5.40
CA TRP A 177 33.00 -3.36 5.43
C TRP A 177 33.50 -4.03 4.15
N ALA A 178 32.76 -5.00 3.60
CA ALA A 178 33.10 -5.62 2.33
C ALA A 178 33.22 -4.60 1.19
N GLN A 179 32.24 -3.69 1.08
CA GLN A 179 32.28 -2.62 0.08
C GLN A 179 33.41 -1.63 0.35
N PHE A 180 33.58 -1.19 1.61
CA PHE A 180 34.67 -0.28 1.99
C PHE A 180 36.04 -0.83 1.57
N TYR A 181 36.34 -2.08 1.90
CA TYR A 181 37.61 -2.72 1.53
C TYR A 181 37.79 -2.91 0.02
N LEU A 182 36.71 -3.07 -0.74
CA LEU A 182 36.80 -3.04 -2.20
C LEU A 182 37.19 -1.66 -2.71
N ASP A 183 36.56 -0.61 -2.20
CA ASP A 183 36.78 0.77 -2.63
C ASP A 183 38.21 1.25 -2.34
N ILE A 184 38.79 0.83 -1.21
CA ILE A 184 40.19 1.13 -0.86
C ILE A 184 41.22 0.18 -1.50
N GLY A 185 40.79 -0.77 -2.35
CA GLY A 185 41.67 -1.63 -3.14
C GLY A 185 42.24 -2.85 -2.38
N PHE A 186 41.57 -3.30 -1.32
CA PHE A 186 41.95 -4.48 -0.52
C PHE A 186 40.94 -5.63 -0.69
N PRO A 187 40.84 -6.25 -1.88
CA PRO A 187 39.80 -7.23 -2.18
C PRO A 187 39.91 -8.54 -1.37
N ARG A 188 41.11 -8.88 -0.86
CA ARG A 188 41.28 -10.03 0.05
C ARG A 188 40.57 -9.83 1.38
N ARG A 189 40.65 -8.61 1.96
CA ARG A 189 39.91 -8.25 3.17
C ARG A 189 38.42 -8.20 2.89
N ALA A 190 38.02 -7.60 1.78
CA ALA A 190 36.62 -7.59 1.36
C ALA A 190 36.01 -9.00 1.28
N ARG A 191 36.77 -9.99 0.79
CA ARG A 191 36.34 -11.40 0.74
C ARG A 191 35.97 -11.96 2.10
N GLU A 192 36.73 -11.64 3.16
CA GLU A 192 36.45 -12.11 4.53
C GLU A 192 35.07 -11.65 5.00
N TYR A 193 34.74 -10.37 4.77
CA TYR A 193 33.44 -9.80 5.13
C TYR A 193 32.29 -10.28 4.24
N VAL A 194 32.55 -10.55 2.95
CA VAL A 194 31.58 -11.20 2.07
C VAL A 194 31.22 -12.60 2.59
N GLU A 195 32.19 -13.39 3.06
CA GLU A 195 31.87 -14.72 3.59
C GLU A 195 31.13 -14.67 4.92
N GLN A 196 31.39 -13.67 5.77
CA GLN A 196 30.54 -13.41 6.94
C GLN A 196 29.09 -13.08 6.51
N ALA A 197 28.93 -12.19 5.53
CA ALA A 197 27.62 -11.84 4.99
C ALA A 197 26.91 -13.06 4.35
N ARG A 198 27.65 -13.95 3.69
CA ARG A 198 27.14 -15.19 3.09
C ARG A 198 26.73 -16.23 4.13
N GLN A 199 27.37 -16.28 5.30
CA GLN A 199 26.93 -17.12 6.42
C GLN A 199 25.59 -16.65 7.00
N ILE A 200 25.35 -15.34 6.99
CA ILE A 200 24.11 -14.76 7.52
C ILE A 200 22.97 -14.92 6.52
N ALA A 201 23.21 -14.58 5.24
CA ALA A 201 22.18 -14.58 4.21
C ALA A 201 22.74 -15.03 2.85
N PRO A 202 22.85 -16.36 2.61
CA PRO A 202 23.51 -16.91 1.43
C PRO A 202 22.89 -16.46 0.10
N ASP A 203 21.56 -16.33 0.07
CA ASP A 203 20.80 -15.98 -1.14
C ASP A 203 20.52 -14.48 -1.29
N HIS A 204 21.01 -13.64 -0.37
CA HIS A 204 20.71 -12.21 -0.39
C HIS A 204 21.30 -11.54 -1.64
N PRO A 205 20.51 -10.74 -2.39
CA PRO A 205 20.94 -10.19 -3.68
C PRO A 205 22.18 -9.29 -3.57
N GLN A 206 22.29 -8.50 -2.49
CA GLN A 206 23.45 -7.64 -2.26
C GLN A 206 24.72 -8.44 -1.94
N VAL A 207 24.61 -9.57 -1.22
CA VAL A 207 25.76 -10.45 -0.93
C VAL A 207 26.32 -11.02 -2.23
N ARG A 208 25.45 -11.48 -3.13
CA ARG A 208 25.85 -11.95 -4.47
C ARG A 208 26.55 -10.88 -5.29
N ALA A 209 26.02 -9.66 -5.30
CA ALA A 209 26.60 -8.56 -6.07
C ALA A 209 28.01 -8.20 -5.57
N VAL A 210 28.19 -8.04 -4.26
CA VAL A 210 29.50 -7.72 -3.67
C VAL A 210 30.48 -8.88 -3.85
N ALA A 211 30.04 -10.13 -3.72
CA ALA A 211 30.89 -11.30 -3.99
C ALA A 211 31.45 -11.31 -5.42
N ILE A 212 30.62 -11.01 -6.42
CA ILE A 212 31.07 -10.91 -7.82
C ILE A 212 32.12 -9.81 -7.97
N ALA A 213 31.88 -8.64 -7.37
CA ALA A 213 32.82 -7.52 -7.42
C ALA A 213 34.17 -7.87 -6.76
N VAL A 214 34.16 -8.59 -5.63
CA VAL A 214 35.37 -9.10 -4.97
C VAL A 214 36.15 -10.04 -5.88
N GLU A 215 35.49 -11.05 -6.47
CA GLU A 215 36.18 -12.00 -7.34
C GLU A 215 36.75 -11.34 -8.60
N GLN A 216 36.03 -10.36 -9.18
CA GLN A 216 36.52 -9.57 -10.31
C GLN A 216 37.77 -8.75 -9.94
N SER A 217 37.76 -8.11 -8.77
CA SER A 217 38.91 -7.36 -8.27
C SER A 217 40.11 -8.27 -7.98
N LEU A 218 39.90 -9.46 -7.44
CA LEU A 218 40.95 -10.46 -7.19
C LEU A 218 41.55 -11.05 -8.48
N ALA A 219 40.74 -11.19 -9.53
CA ALA A 219 41.17 -11.70 -10.82
C ALA A 219 42.02 -10.69 -11.61
N THR A 220 41.99 -9.42 -11.23
CA THR A 220 42.81 -8.37 -11.84
C THR A 220 44.19 -8.38 -11.19
N PRO A 221 45.29 -8.70 -11.91
CA PRO A 221 46.62 -8.72 -11.30
C PRO A 221 46.96 -7.32 -10.79
N PRO A 222 47.61 -7.19 -9.62
CA PRO A 222 48.05 -5.90 -9.14
C PRO A 222 48.95 -5.28 -10.21
N THR A 223 48.61 -4.09 -10.69
CA THR A 223 49.52 -3.32 -11.53
C THR A 223 50.85 -3.20 -10.80
N PRO A 224 51.98 -3.62 -11.39
CA PRO A 224 53.29 -3.50 -10.77
C PRO A 224 53.65 -2.02 -10.73
N SER A 225 53.27 -1.34 -9.65
CA SER A 225 53.68 0.02 -9.35
C SER A 225 54.10 0.08 -7.89
N ALA A 226 55.34 0.54 -7.69
CA ALA A 226 55.97 0.92 -6.43
C ALA A 226 56.70 -0.14 -5.56
N ALA A 227 56.95 -1.37 -6.03
CA ALA A 227 57.78 -2.33 -5.28
C ALA A 227 59.23 -2.52 -5.78
N THR A 228 59.63 -1.93 -6.91
CA THR A 228 60.94 -2.25 -7.55
C THR A 228 61.99 -1.13 -7.46
N GLU A 229 61.68 0.04 -6.90
CA GLU A 229 62.65 1.15 -6.83
C GLU A 229 63.53 1.20 -5.56
N ARG A 230 63.38 0.27 -4.60
CA ARG A 230 64.17 0.31 -3.35
C ARG A 230 65.38 -0.64 -3.29
N GLN A 231 65.78 -1.24 -4.40
CA GLN A 231 66.89 -2.21 -4.41
C GLN A 231 68.08 -1.88 -5.32
N GLN A 232 68.14 -0.67 -5.91
CA GLN A 232 69.27 -0.26 -6.77
C GLN A 232 70.19 0.82 -6.20
N ASP A 233 70.01 1.28 -4.95
CA ASP A 233 70.80 2.41 -4.40
C ASP A 233 71.62 2.08 -3.14
N ARG A 234 72.21 0.88 -3.09
CA ARG A 234 73.29 0.55 -2.13
C ARG A 234 74.38 -0.29 -2.81
N GLY A 235 75.08 0.35 -3.74
CA GLY A 235 76.40 -0.07 -4.24
C GLY A 235 77.44 0.94 -3.79
#